data_AF-A0A7W2IUP3-F1
#
_entry.id   AF-A0A7W2IUP3-F1
#
_cell.length_a   1.000
_cell.length_b   1.000
_cell.length_c   1.000
_cell.angle_alpha   90.00
_cell.angle_beta   90.00
_cell.angle_gamma   90.00
#
_symmetry.space_group_name_H-M   'P 1'
#
loop_
_entity.id
_entity.type
_entity.pdbx_description
1 polymer ?
#
loop_
_entity_poly.entity_id
_entity_poly.type
_entity_poly.pdbx_seq_one_letter_code
_entity_poly.pdbx_strand_id
1 'polypeptide(L)'
;MRWILWVVVTSVSWTTYAKDTINKYGDLEVERLKNAGWFASLSEVSMVDELELTQKFSDILRNCKIEHQHTSHQHNRQQVNECVDEHFSQYLEMPLKDLRNWDKQRELLESDNESIDERLKVLETRFVQISEKQTLTEADVQQINQIMQQMSTLALEKANVTNRHTEDVSPYIENIINN
;
A
#
# COMPACT_ATOMS: atom_id res chain seq x y z
N MET A 1 40.56 -16.22 -40.94
CA MET A 1 39.61 -16.67 -39.89
C MET A 1 40.12 -16.18 -38.53
N ARG A 2 39.52 -15.13 -37.93
CA ARG A 2 39.75 -14.71 -36.51
C ARG A 2 38.99 -13.41 -36.14
N TRP A 3 37.68 -13.30 -36.35
CA TRP A 3 36.91 -12.11 -35.88
C TRP A 3 35.46 -12.39 -35.44
N ILE A 4 35.11 -13.64 -35.08
CA ILE A 4 33.78 -13.99 -34.56
C ILE A 4 33.96 -14.63 -33.17
N LEU A 5 34.44 -13.87 -32.19
CA LEU A 5 34.44 -14.34 -30.79
C LEU A 5 34.44 -13.22 -29.74
N TRP A 6 33.94 -12.02 -30.07
CA TRP A 6 33.93 -10.88 -29.14
C TRP A 6 32.54 -10.27 -28.89
N VAL A 7 31.47 -10.82 -29.45
CA VAL A 7 30.11 -10.24 -29.34
C VAL A 7 29.25 -10.89 -28.25
N VAL A 8 29.72 -11.95 -27.58
CA VAL A 8 28.87 -12.73 -26.64
C VAL A 8 29.09 -12.36 -25.16
N VAL A 9 30.08 -11.52 -24.81
CA VAL A 9 30.43 -11.29 -23.38
C VAL A 9 29.90 -9.96 -22.81
N THR A 10 29.28 -9.09 -23.60
CA THR A 10 28.76 -7.79 -23.09
C THR A 10 27.25 -7.73 -22.88
N SER A 11 26.48 -8.78 -23.21
CA SER A 11 25.03 -8.82 -23.02
C SER A 11 24.57 -9.43 -21.69
N VAL A 12 25.47 -10.04 -20.89
CA VAL A 12 25.08 -10.76 -19.67
C VAL A 12 25.15 -9.90 -18.39
N SER A 13 25.66 -8.67 -18.48
CA SER A 13 25.91 -7.85 -17.28
C SER A 13 24.85 -6.77 -17.00
N TRP A 14 23.90 -6.53 -17.91
CA TRP A 14 22.87 -5.49 -17.75
C TRP A 14 21.53 -6.03 -17.25
N THR A 15 21.23 -7.31 -17.48
CA THR A 15 20.00 -7.94 -16.98
C THR A 15 20.04 -8.14 -15.46
N THR A 16 21.20 -8.43 -14.88
CA THR A 16 21.35 -8.65 -13.43
C THR A 16 21.15 -7.36 -12.63
N TYR A 17 21.71 -6.24 -13.09
CA TYR A 17 21.59 -4.95 -12.41
C TYR A 17 20.16 -4.38 -12.47
N ALA A 18 19.45 -4.59 -13.58
CA ALA A 18 18.04 -4.24 -13.70
C ALA A 18 17.16 -5.13 -12.81
N LYS A 19 17.45 -6.45 -12.77
CA LYS A 19 16.68 -7.41 -11.97
C LYS A 19 16.78 -7.14 -10.46
N ASP A 20 17.97 -6.82 -9.94
CA ASP A 20 18.16 -6.49 -8.52
C ASP A 20 17.47 -5.18 -8.12
N THR A 21 17.43 -4.20 -9.03
CA THR A 21 16.75 -2.92 -8.81
C THR A 21 15.22 -3.08 -8.85
N ILE A 22 14.70 -3.86 -9.81
CA ILE A 22 13.26 -4.18 -9.92
C ILE A 22 12.75 -4.92 -8.67
N ASN A 23 13.54 -5.86 -8.14
CA ASN A 23 13.21 -6.58 -6.91
C ASN A 23 13.14 -5.62 -5.71
N LYS A 24 14.15 -4.76 -5.52
CA LYS A 24 14.19 -3.83 -4.38
C LYS A 24 13.04 -2.82 -4.36
N TYR A 25 12.64 -2.29 -5.52
CA TYR A 25 11.48 -1.37 -5.61
C TYR A 25 10.13 -2.10 -5.66
N GLY A 26 10.09 -3.39 -6.02
CA GLY A 26 8.91 -4.23 -5.86
C GLY A 26 8.63 -4.51 -4.39
N ASP A 27 9.64 -4.94 -3.65
CA ASP A 27 9.54 -5.27 -2.23
C ASP A 27 9.11 -4.05 -1.38
N LEU A 28 9.59 -2.85 -1.71
CA LEU A 28 9.16 -1.61 -1.06
C LEU A 28 7.67 -1.28 -1.28
N GLU A 29 7.14 -1.51 -2.49
CA GLU A 29 5.72 -1.25 -2.78
C GLU A 29 4.82 -2.27 -2.07
N VAL A 30 5.22 -3.54 -2.09
CA VAL A 30 4.52 -4.62 -1.37
C VAL A 30 4.50 -4.33 0.13
N GLU A 31 5.63 -3.94 0.69
CA GLU A 31 5.74 -3.59 2.11
C GLU A 31 4.90 -2.35 2.45
N ARG A 32 4.84 -1.35 1.55
CA ARG A 32 3.96 -0.17 1.71
C ARG A 32 2.50 -0.58 1.75
N LEU A 33 2.05 -1.38 0.79
CA LEU A 33 0.67 -1.86 0.70
C LEU A 33 0.29 -2.74 1.90
N LYS A 34 1.22 -3.56 2.38
CA LYS A 34 1.05 -4.36 3.59
C LYS A 34 0.87 -3.51 4.83
N ASN A 35 1.74 -2.53 5.05
CA ASN A 35 1.64 -1.63 6.20
C ASN A 35 0.40 -0.71 6.13
N ALA A 36 -0.10 -0.44 4.92
CA ALA A 36 -1.38 0.25 4.71
C ALA A 36 -2.61 -0.65 4.92
N GLY A 37 -2.42 -1.95 5.22
CA GLY A 37 -3.52 -2.89 5.45
C GLY A 37 -4.23 -3.36 4.17
N TRP A 38 -3.65 -3.16 2.98
CA TRP A 38 -4.27 -3.53 1.71
C TRP A 38 -4.56 -5.02 1.60
N PHE A 39 -3.57 -5.85 1.94
CA PHE A 39 -3.71 -7.31 1.89
C PHE A 39 -4.65 -7.83 2.97
N ALA A 40 -4.65 -7.21 4.16
CA ALA A 40 -5.56 -7.57 5.24
C ALA A 40 -7.02 -7.31 4.84
N SER A 41 -7.29 -6.11 4.29
CA SER A 41 -8.61 -5.75 3.76
C SER A 41 -9.03 -6.70 2.63
N LEU A 42 -8.13 -7.00 1.68
CA LEU A 42 -8.46 -7.85 0.56
C LEU A 42 -8.67 -9.33 0.96
N SER A 43 -7.97 -9.80 1.99
CA SER A 43 -8.15 -11.13 2.58
C SER A 43 -9.58 -11.34 3.08
N GLU A 44 -10.15 -10.31 3.72
CA GLU A 44 -11.54 -10.34 4.19
C GLU A 44 -12.56 -10.49 3.05
N VAL A 45 -12.24 -9.96 1.86
CA VAL A 45 -13.14 -10.00 0.70
C VAL A 45 -12.95 -11.25 -0.14
N SER A 46 -11.70 -11.61 -0.40
CA SER A 46 -11.35 -12.69 -1.33
C SER A 46 -11.31 -14.07 -0.67
N MET A 47 -11.34 -14.14 0.66
CA MET A 47 -11.11 -15.36 1.45
C MET A 47 -9.74 -16.02 1.19
N VAL A 48 -8.80 -15.28 0.60
CA VAL A 48 -7.41 -15.71 0.41
C VAL A 48 -6.57 -15.15 1.55
N ASP A 49 -5.71 -15.98 2.14
CA ASP A 49 -4.86 -15.57 3.26
C ASP A 49 -3.97 -14.37 2.89
N GLU A 50 -3.80 -13.43 3.83
CA GLU A 50 -3.00 -12.20 3.64
C GLU A 50 -1.57 -12.51 3.18
N LEU A 51 -0.94 -13.56 3.70
CA LEU A 51 0.41 -13.95 3.32
C LEU A 51 0.45 -14.43 1.87
N GLU A 52 -0.55 -15.22 1.46
CA GLU A 52 -0.68 -15.73 0.10
C GLU A 52 -0.94 -14.60 -0.89
N LEU A 53 -1.84 -13.67 -0.55
CA LEU A 53 -2.10 -12.45 -1.33
C LEU A 53 -0.83 -11.61 -1.51
N THR A 54 -0.07 -11.40 -0.44
CA THR A 54 1.18 -10.62 -0.45
C THR A 54 2.21 -11.26 -1.37
N GLN A 55 2.41 -12.59 -1.26
CA GLN A 55 3.35 -13.33 -2.10
C GLN A 55 2.94 -13.28 -3.56
N LYS A 56 1.66 -13.54 -3.85
CA LYS A 56 1.15 -13.57 -5.21
C LYS A 56 1.24 -12.22 -5.90
N PHE A 57 0.88 -11.15 -5.19
CA PHE A 57 1.00 -9.79 -5.69
C PHE A 57 2.45 -9.42 -5.98
N SER A 58 3.39 -9.79 -5.11
CA SER A 58 4.83 -9.56 -5.32
C SER A 58 5.33 -10.25 -6.61
N ASP A 59 4.94 -11.51 -6.82
CA ASP A 59 5.32 -12.26 -8.02
C ASP A 59 4.71 -11.65 -9.30
N ILE A 60 3.44 -11.25 -9.26
CA ILE A 60 2.78 -10.59 -10.39
C ILE A 60 3.42 -9.24 -10.69
N LEU A 61 3.66 -8.41 -9.67
CA LEU A 61 4.31 -7.11 -9.80
C LEU A 61 5.71 -7.23 -10.42
N ARG A 62 6.48 -8.24 -10.00
CA ARG A 62 7.80 -8.54 -10.57
C ARG A 62 7.69 -8.88 -12.06
N ASN A 63 6.76 -9.76 -12.43
CA ASN A 63 6.58 -10.19 -13.81
C ASN A 63 6.15 -9.03 -14.72
N CYS A 64 5.17 -8.23 -14.28
CA CYS A 64 4.71 -7.06 -15.03
C CYS A 64 5.81 -6.00 -15.21
N LYS A 65 6.64 -5.74 -14.18
CA LYS A 65 7.78 -4.82 -14.30
C LYS A 65 8.84 -5.31 -15.29
N ILE A 66 9.08 -6.62 -15.36
CA ILE A 66 10.01 -7.22 -16.32
C ILE A 66 9.46 -7.10 -17.74
N GLU A 67 8.17 -7.40 -17.93
CA GLU A 67 7.50 -7.32 -19.24
C GLU A 67 7.53 -5.90 -19.82
N HIS A 68 7.31 -4.89 -18.98
CA HIS A 68 7.27 -3.48 -19.40
C HIS A 68 8.59 -2.72 -19.21
N GLN A 69 9.70 -3.40 -18.91
CA GLN A 69 11.01 -2.75 -18.66
C GLN A 69 11.51 -1.87 -19.83
N HIS A 70 11.06 -2.13 -21.06
CA HIS A 70 11.56 -1.49 -22.27
C HIS A 70 10.71 -0.31 -22.79
N THR A 71 9.60 0.05 -22.14
CA THR A 71 8.77 1.21 -22.53
C THR A 71 9.20 2.51 -21.83
N SER A 72 8.87 3.66 -22.42
CA SER A 72 9.25 4.98 -21.86
C SER A 72 8.73 5.14 -20.42
N HIS A 73 9.52 5.76 -19.53
CA HIS A 73 9.26 5.76 -18.08
C HIS A 73 7.84 6.17 -17.65
N GLN A 74 7.18 7.08 -18.38
CA GLN A 74 5.82 7.54 -18.06
C GLN A 74 4.72 6.57 -18.54
N HIS A 75 4.91 5.89 -19.68
CA HIS A 75 4.00 4.84 -20.13
C HIS A 75 4.20 3.53 -19.36
N ASN A 76 5.41 3.29 -18.87
CA ASN A 76 5.77 2.09 -18.14
C ASN A 76 4.92 1.92 -16.86
N ARG A 77 4.71 2.99 -16.07
CA ARG A 77 3.95 2.87 -14.81
C ARG A 77 2.48 2.48 -15.03
N GLN A 78 1.81 3.09 -16.01
CA GLN A 78 0.41 2.78 -16.30
C GLN A 78 0.27 1.35 -16.81
N GLN A 79 1.16 0.92 -17.71
CA GLN A 79 1.16 -0.44 -18.26
C GLN A 79 1.43 -1.50 -17.19
N VAL A 80 2.38 -1.25 -16.28
CA VAL A 80 2.66 -2.14 -15.14
C VAL A 80 1.43 -2.26 -14.25
N ASN A 81 0.75 -1.16 -13.93
CA ASN A 81 -0.45 -1.22 -13.10
C ASN A 81 -1.59 -1.99 -13.78
N GLU A 82 -1.83 -1.73 -15.07
CA GLU A 82 -2.85 -2.46 -15.85
C GLU A 82 -2.55 -3.96 -15.89
N CYS A 83 -1.29 -4.35 -16.15
CA CYS A 83 -0.84 -5.73 -16.11
C CYS A 83 -1.04 -6.38 -14.74
N VAL A 84 -0.70 -5.67 -13.66
CA VAL A 84 -0.89 -6.17 -12.29
C VAL A 84 -2.35 -6.39 -12.01
N ASP A 85 -3.22 -5.41 -12.29
CA ASP A 85 -4.66 -5.55 -12.05
C ASP A 85 -5.25 -6.74 -12.81
N GLU A 86 -4.86 -6.93 -14.08
CA GLU A 86 -5.36 -8.03 -14.92
C GLU A 86 -4.96 -9.40 -14.37
N HIS A 87 -3.69 -9.59 -14.04
CA HIS A 87 -3.21 -10.85 -13.48
C HIS A 87 -3.73 -11.11 -12.08
N PHE A 88 -3.87 -10.07 -11.27
CA PHE A 88 -4.35 -10.20 -9.90
C PHE A 88 -5.86 -10.45 -9.85
N SER A 89 -6.63 -9.80 -10.73
CA SER A 89 -8.05 -10.10 -10.98
C SER A 89 -8.27 -11.57 -11.35
N GLN A 90 -7.46 -12.10 -12.27
CA GLN A 90 -7.52 -13.51 -12.65
C GLN A 90 -7.22 -14.44 -11.48
N TYR A 91 -6.22 -14.11 -10.67
CA TYR A 91 -5.84 -14.90 -9.51
C TYR A 91 -6.94 -14.96 -8.44
N LEU A 92 -7.60 -13.83 -8.18
CA LEU A 92 -8.67 -13.71 -7.20
C LEU A 92 -10.02 -14.25 -7.70
N GLU A 93 -10.09 -14.69 -8.95
CA GLU A 93 -11.35 -15.02 -9.65
C GLU A 93 -12.39 -13.89 -9.57
N MET A 94 -11.91 -12.65 -9.42
CA MET A 94 -12.72 -11.44 -9.25
C MET A 94 -12.71 -10.65 -10.56
N PRO A 95 -13.86 -10.16 -11.07
CA PRO A 95 -13.87 -9.30 -12.24
C PRO A 95 -12.97 -8.08 -12.05
N LEU A 96 -12.16 -7.74 -13.06
CA LEU A 96 -11.23 -6.61 -13.03
C LEU A 96 -11.90 -5.29 -12.60
N LYS A 97 -13.15 -5.10 -13.01
CA LYS A 97 -13.95 -3.94 -12.64
C LYS A 97 -14.21 -3.88 -11.13
N ASP A 98 -14.46 -5.02 -10.50
CA ASP A 98 -14.77 -5.10 -9.07
C ASP A 98 -13.51 -4.92 -8.23
N LEU A 99 -12.39 -5.50 -8.65
CA LEU A 99 -11.07 -5.25 -8.04
C LEU A 99 -10.71 -3.75 -8.07
N ARG A 100 -10.92 -3.09 -9.22
CA ARG A 100 -10.67 -1.65 -9.37
C ARG A 100 -11.64 -0.77 -8.58
N ASN A 101 -12.88 -1.20 -8.44
CA ASN A 101 -13.87 -0.48 -7.63
C ASN A 101 -13.54 -0.60 -6.14
N TRP A 102 -13.17 -1.80 -5.68
CA TRP A 102 -12.70 -2.03 -4.33
C TRP A 102 -11.45 -1.18 -4.01
N ASP A 103 -10.45 -1.17 -4.90
CA ASP A 103 -9.22 -0.40 -4.69
C ASP A 103 -9.50 1.12 -4.63
N LYS A 104 -10.39 1.63 -5.48
CA LYS A 104 -10.85 3.04 -5.44
C LYS A 104 -11.62 3.38 -4.17
N GLN A 105 -12.50 2.49 -3.70
CA GLN A 105 -13.22 2.72 -2.44
C GLN A 105 -12.23 2.78 -1.28
N ARG A 106 -11.22 1.91 -1.27
CA ARG A 106 -10.14 1.98 -0.28
C ARG A 106 -9.30 3.25 -0.41
N GLU A 107 -8.90 3.69 -1.60
CA GLU A 107 -8.14 4.95 -1.79
C GLU A 107 -8.90 6.18 -1.25
N LEU A 108 -10.21 6.26 -1.49
CA LEU A 108 -11.05 7.33 -0.93
C LEU A 108 -11.06 7.32 0.61
N LEU A 109 -11.00 6.14 1.21
CA LEU A 109 -10.96 5.95 2.66
C LEU A 109 -9.55 6.14 3.26
N GLU A 110 -8.50 5.84 2.50
CA GLU A 110 -7.10 6.09 2.88
C GLU A 110 -6.82 7.60 2.94
N SER A 111 -7.43 8.38 2.04
CA SER A 111 -7.41 9.85 2.09
C SER A 111 -8.05 10.41 3.38
N ASP A 112 -9.10 9.77 3.90
CA ASP A 112 -9.74 10.18 5.15
C ASP A 112 -8.86 9.86 6.36
N ASN A 113 -8.16 8.71 6.34
CA ASN A 113 -7.20 8.32 7.37
C ASN A 113 -5.91 9.15 7.35
N GLU A 114 -5.40 9.53 6.18
CA GLU A 114 -4.19 10.35 6.04
C GLU A 114 -4.39 11.73 6.69
N SER A 115 -5.58 12.32 6.53
CA SER A 115 -5.94 13.56 7.23
C SER A 115 -5.94 13.42 8.75
N ILE A 116 -6.41 12.28 9.28
CA ILE A 116 -6.40 12.00 10.72
C ILE A 116 -4.96 11.81 11.23
N ASP A 117 -4.12 11.12 10.47
CA ASP A 117 -2.72 10.89 10.82
C ASP A 117 -1.87 12.17 10.81
N GLU A 118 -2.10 13.06 9.84
CA GLU A 118 -1.48 14.39 9.86
C GLU A 118 -1.88 15.20 11.10
N ARG A 119 -3.16 15.16 11.48
CA ARG A 119 -3.68 15.84 12.68
C ARG A 119 -3.09 15.25 13.96
N LEU A 120 -2.97 13.93 14.06
CA LEU A 120 -2.33 13.24 15.19
C LEU A 120 -0.86 13.65 15.33
N LYS A 121 -0.11 13.66 14.22
CA LYS A 121 1.31 14.04 14.22
C LYS A 121 1.54 15.47 14.71
N VAL A 122 0.67 16.41 14.33
CA VAL A 122 0.73 17.80 14.83
C VAL A 122 0.51 17.86 16.33
N LEU A 123 -0.44 17.08 16.86
CA LEU A 123 -0.73 17.03 18.30
C LEU A 123 0.39 16.36 19.09
N GLU A 124 0.95 15.26 18.61
CA GLU A 124 2.11 14.59 19.21
C GLU A 124 3.32 15.52 19.28
N THR A 125 3.59 16.24 18.18
CA THR A 125 4.67 17.23 18.14
C THR A 125 4.47 18.32 19.20
N ARG A 126 3.24 18.83 19.35
CA ARG A 126 2.92 19.83 20.40
C ARG A 126 3.02 19.25 21.81
N PHE A 127 2.59 18.02 22.01
CA PHE A 127 2.71 17.32 23.30
C PHE A 127 4.17 17.21 23.72
N VAL A 128 5.05 16.75 22.82
CA VAL A 128 6.49 16.63 23.09
C VAL A 128 7.11 17.99 23.40
N GLN A 129 6.81 19.03 22.61
CA GLN A 129 7.31 20.39 22.84
C GLN A 129 6.95 20.96 24.22
N ILE A 130 5.75 20.68 24.73
CA ILE A 130 5.34 21.13 26.06
C ILE A 130 6.00 20.25 27.13
N SER A 131 6.07 18.94 26.91
CA SER A 131 6.62 17.97 27.86
C SER A 131 8.13 18.12 28.05
N GLU A 132 8.86 18.65 27.07
CA GLU A 132 10.30 18.93 27.14
C GLU A 132 10.64 20.22 27.90
N LYS A 133 9.64 21.01 28.33
CA LYS A 133 9.89 22.20 29.16
C LYS A 133 10.48 21.78 30.51
N GLN A 134 11.57 22.45 30.93
CA GLN A 134 12.21 22.23 32.23
C GLN A 134 11.29 22.42 33.44
N THR A 135 10.24 23.25 33.30
CA THR A 135 9.25 23.47 34.35
C THR A 135 7.89 23.66 33.69
N LEU A 136 6.92 22.85 34.10
CA LEU A 136 5.55 22.92 33.61
C LEU A 136 4.75 23.90 34.47
N THR A 137 4.09 24.85 33.82
CA THR A 137 3.09 25.71 34.46
C THR A 137 1.73 25.03 34.50
N GLU A 138 0.81 25.55 35.31
CA GLU A 138 -0.58 25.05 35.34
C GLU A 138 -1.27 25.20 33.97
N ALA A 139 -0.92 26.23 33.20
CA ALA A 139 -1.37 26.40 31.83
C ALA A 139 -0.81 25.31 30.89
N ASP A 140 0.45 24.89 31.09
CA ASP A 140 1.05 23.80 30.32
C ASP A 140 0.36 22.47 30.61
N VAL A 141 0.03 22.20 31.88
CA VAL A 141 -0.73 21.00 32.28
C VAL A 141 -2.14 21.00 31.68
N GLN A 142 -2.80 22.16 31.64
CA GLN A 142 -4.10 22.28 30.96
C GLN A 142 -4.00 22.04 29.45
N GLN A 143 -2.96 22.54 28.79
CA GLN A 143 -2.72 22.30 27.37
C GLN A 143 -2.41 20.82 27.08
N ILE A 144 -1.61 20.17 27.93
CA ILE A 144 -1.35 18.72 27.84
C ILE A 144 -2.66 17.94 27.92
N ASN A 145 -3.51 18.24 28.90
CA ASN A 145 -4.80 17.56 29.05
C ASN A 145 -5.72 17.75 27.83
N GLN A 146 -5.74 18.95 27.24
CA GLN A 146 -6.50 19.22 26.01
C GLN A 146 -5.94 18.44 24.82
N ILE A 147 -4.61 18.40 24.66
CA ILE A 147 -3.96 17.65 23.59
C ILE A 147 -4.26 16.14 23.73
N MET A 148 -4.18 15.59 24.94
CA MET A 148 -4.51 14.18 25.21
C MET A 148 -5.97 13.85 24.86
N GLN A 149 -6.92 14.74 25.19
CA GLN A 149 -8.33 14.58 24.81
C GLN A 149 -8.54 14.62 23.29
N GLN A 150 -7.83 15.52 22.60
CA GLN A 150 -7.89 15.63 21.14
C GLN A 150 -7.29 14.39 20.46
N MET A 151 -6.14 13.90 20.94
CA MET A 151 -5.54 12.65 20.46
C MET A 151 -6.46 11.46 20.69
N SER A 152 -7.09 11.35 21.87
CA SER A 152 -8.06 10.28 22.14
C SER A 152 -9.27 10.33 21.21
N THR A 153 -9.76 11.54 20.89
CA THR A 153 -10.87 11.73 19.95
C THR A 153 -10.47 11.30 18.53
N LEU A 154 -9.29 11.72 18.06
CA LEU A 154 -8.77 11.34 16.75
C LEU A 154 -8.48 9.84 16.64
N ALA A 155 -7.98 9.22 17.70
CA ALA A 155 -7.78 7.77 17.74
C ALA A 155 -9.11 7.01 17.63
N LEU A 156 -10.17 7.52 18.28
CA LEU A 156 -11.52 6.96 18.16
C LEU A 156 -12.12 7.20 16.76
N GLU A 157 -11.87 8.38 16.17
CA GLU A 157 -12.26 8.71 14.79
C GLU A 157 -11.59 7.76 13.79
N LYS A 158 -10.27 7.54 13.93
CA LYS A 158 -9.50 6.57 13.14
C LYS A 158 -10.04 5.15 13.30
N ALA A 159 -10.32 4.72 14.53
CA ALA A 159 -10.92 3.41 14.79
C ALA A 159 -12.32 3.28 14.16
N ASN A 160 -13.13 4.33 14.18
CA ASN A 160 -14.45 4.34 13.56
C ASN A 160 -14.38 4.31 12.03
N VAL A 161 -13.43 5.03 11.41
CA VAL A 161 -13.17 4.92 9.96
C VAL A 161 -12.74 3.49 9.61
N THR A 162 -11.89 2.89 10.44
CA THR A 162 -11.43 1.49 10.28
C THR A 162 -12.55 0.46 10.51
N ASN A 163 -13.50 0.73 11.40
CA ASN A 163 -14.64 -0.17 11.62
C ASN A 163 -15.71 -0.03 10.53
N ARG A 164 -15.95 1.19 10.00
CA ARG A 164 -16.78 1.34 8.80
C ARG A 164 -16.16 0.63 7.59
N HIS A 165 -14.83 0.56 7.53
CA HIS A 165 -14.12 -0.19 6.50
C HIS A 165 -14.42 -1.70 6.53
N THR A 166 -14.62 -2.31 7.70
CA THR A 166 -15.02 -3.72 7.79
C THR A 166 -16.50 -3.92 7.42
N GLU A 167 -17.35 -2.92 7.63
CA GLU A 167 -18.80 -2.98 7.33
C GLU A 167 -19.14 -2.63 5.86
N ASP A 168 -18.49 -1.64 5.24
CA ASP A 168 -18.78 -1.16 3.87
C ASP A 168 -18.21 -2.04 2.76
N VAL A 169 -17.25 -2.92 3.08
CA VAL A 169 -16.70 -3.90 2.13
C VAL A 169 -17.50 -5.22 2.14
N SER A 170 -18.35 -5.40 3.15
CA SER A 170 -19.32 -6.50 3.29
C SER A 170 -20.19 -6.82 2.05
N PRO A 171 -20.70 -5.87 1.23
CA PRO A 171 -21.50 -6.20 0.05
C PRO A 171 -20.72 -6.94 -1.07
N TYR A 172 -19.38 -7.01 -1.02
CA TYR A 172 -18.61 -7.81 -1.97
C TYR A 172 -18.42 -9.26 -1.50
N ILE A 173 -18.48 -9.50 -0.18
CA ILE A 173 -18.50 -10.85 0.41
C ILE A 173 -19.77 -11.59 -0.04
N GLU A 174 -20.91 -10.89 -0.10
CA GLU A 174 -22.18 -11.50 -0.54
C GLU A 174 -22.22 -11.87 -2.03
N ASN A 175 -21.45 -11.21 -2.89
CA ASN A 175 -21.39 -11.55 -4.32
C ASN A 175 -20.48 -12.75 -4.64
N ILE A 176 -19.49 -13.04 -3.80
CA ILE A 176 -18.59 -14.19 -3.97
C ILE A 176 -19.21 -15.46 -3.38
N ILE A 177 -20.01 -15.36 -2.32
CA ILE A 177 -20.69 -16.52 -1.69
C ILE A 177 -21.87 -17.03 -2.54
N ASN A 178 -22.43 -16.21 -3.43
CA ASN A 178 -23.62 -16.54 -4.22
C ASN A 178 -23.34 -16.93 -5.70
N ASN A 179 -22.07 -17.11 -6.08
CA ASN A 179 -21.64 -17.72 -7.35
C ASN A 179 -20.87 -19.02 -7.10
#